data_AF-A0A7Y8IC94-F1
#
_entry.id   AF-A0A7Y8IC94-F1
#
_cell.length_a   1.000
_cell.length_b   1.000
_cell.length_c   1.000
_cell.angle_alpha   90.00
_cell.angle_beta   90.00
_cell.angle_gamma   90.00
#
_symmetry.space_group_name_H-M   'P 1'
#
loop_
_entity.id
_entity.type
_entity.pdbx_description
1 polymer ?
#
loop_
_entity_poly.entity_id
_entity_poly.type
_entity_poly.pdbx_seq_one_letter_code
_entity_poly.pdbx_strand_id
1 'polypeptide(L)'
;MTTKSLSEISQPIKSEFAEFETRFKHAMKSRVALVDLIARYIIRQKGKKIRPLLVLLAAKVSGNVDERTYRGAVLVEFLHTATLIHDDVVDNA
;
A
#
# COMPACT_ATOMS: atom_id res chain seq x y z
N MET A 1 -22.53 14.41 14.70
CA MET A 1 -21.94 13.31 13.92
C MET A 1 -20.56 13.02 14.50
N THR A 2 -20.33 11.81 15.01
CA THR A 2 -19.04 11.41 15.58
C THR A 2 -18.07 11.08 14.44
N THR A 3 -17.00 11.87 14.30
CA THR A 3 -15.92 11.63 13.34
C THR A 3 -15.10 10.42 13.77
N LYS A 4 -15.06 9.36 12.95
CA LYS A 4 -14.19 8.19 13.19
C LYS A 4 -12.76 8.46 12.72
N SER A 5 -11.77 8.04 13.50
CA SER A 5 -10.36 8.08 13.13
C SER A 5 -10.00 6.98 12.12
N LEU A 6 -8.90 7.17 11.37
CA LEU A 6 -8.43 6.15 10.41
C LEU A 6 -8.09 4.82 11.10
N SER A 7 -7.57 4.87 12.33
CA SER A 7 -7.30 3.69 13.16
C SER A 7 -8.56 2.91 13.52
N GLU A 8 -9.68 3.58 13.72
CA GLU A 8 -10.98 2.92 13.96
C GLU A 8 -11.56 2.33 12.68
N ILE A 9 -11.30 2.97 11.54
CA ILE A 9 -11.76 2.49 10.22
C ILE A 9 -10.97 1.24 9.79
N SER A 10 -9.68 1.16 10.11
CA SER A 10 -8.82 0.02 9.72
C SER A 10 -8.92 -1.20 10.64
N GLN A 11 -9.52 -1.06 11.81
CA GLN A 11 -9.69 -2.14 12.80
C GLN A 11 -10.16 -3.48 12.21
N PRO A 12 -11.22 -3.53 11.36
CA PRO A 12 -11.75 -4.79 10.81
C PRO A 12 -10.81 -5.54 9.86
N ILE A 13 -9.76 -4.89 9.38
CA ILE A 13 -8.78 -5.45 8.43
C ILE A 13 -7.35 -5.37 8.98
N LYS A 14 -7.17 -5.23 10.30
CA LYS A 14 -5.85 -5.01 10.91
C LYS A 14 -4.84 -6.11 10.56
N SER A 15 -5.27 -7.37 10.59
CA SER A 15 -4.46 -8.54 10.22
C SER A 15 -4.09 -8.52 8.74
N GLU A 16 -5.07 -8.29 7.88
CA GLU A 16 -4.95 -8.29 6.44
C GLU A 16 -4.08 -7.11 5.98
N PHE A 17 -4.18 -5.98 6.66
CA PHE A 17 -3.34 -4.83 6.39
C PHE A 17 -1.86 -5.11 6.73
N ALA A 18 -1.57 -5.76 7.85
CA ALA A 18 -0.20 -6.17 8.20
C ALA A 18 0.38 -7.20 7.20
N GLU A 19 -0.46 -8.10 6.71
CA GLU A 19 -0.09 -9.04 5.66
C GLU A 19 0.18 -8.32 4.32
N PHE A 20 -0.69 -7.39 3.94
CA PHE A 20 -0.49 -6.51 2.79
C PHE A 20 0.85 -5.77 2.88
N GLU A 21 1.20 -5.18 4.03
CA GLU A 21 2.48 -4.47 4.18
C GLU A 21 3.68 -5.39 3.93
N THR A 22 3.59 -6.64 4.37
CA THR A 22 4.63 -7.65 4.14
C THR A 22 4.75 -7.98 2.67
N ARG A 23 3.62 -8.21 1.99
CA ARG A 23 3.55 -8.51 0.55
C ARG A 23 4.04 -7.34 -0.30
N PHE A 24 3.65 -6.12 0.06
CA PHE A 24 4.08 -4.90 -0.64
C PHE A 24 5.60 -4.68 -0.51
N LYS A 25 6.16 -4.85 0.69
CA LYS A 25 7.62 -4.80 0.90
C LYS A 25 8.35 -5.86 0.07
N HIS A 26 7.78 -7.05 -0.08
CA HIS A 26 8.37 -8.10 -0.90
C HIS A 26 8.30 -7.76 -2.39
N ALA A 27 7.18 -7.24 -2.87
CA ALA A 27 6.96 -6.87 -4.26
C ALA A 27 7.89 -5.75 -4.76
N MET A 28 8.34 -4.87 -3.86
CA MET A 28 9.24 -3.77 -4.18
C MET A 28 10.73 -4.17 -4.25
N LYS A 29 11.10 -5.41 -3.89
CA LYS A 29 12.50 -5.84 -3.90
C LYS A 29 13.03 -5.93 -5.33
N SER A 30 14.28 -5.51 -5.53
CA SER A 30 14.96 -5.64 -6.82
C SER A 30 16.29 -6.40 -6.68
N ARG A 31 16.68 -7.12 -7.74
CA ARG A 31 18.02 -7.72 -7.84
C ARG A 31 19.08 -6.69 -8.23
N VAL A 32 18.67 -5.54 -8.74
CA VAL A 32 19.56 -4.44 -9.09
C VAL A 32 19.78 -3.58 -7.84
N ALA A 33 21.01 -3.53 -7.34
CA ALA A 33 21.34 -2.91 -6.06
C ALA A 33 20.87 -1.45 -5.94
N LEU A 34 21.07 -0.64 -6.99
CA LEU A 34 20.63 0.76 -6.99
C LEU A 34 19.11 0.89 -6.91
N VAL A 35 18.38 0.07 -7.67
CA VAL A 35 16.92 0.07 -7.67
C VAL A 35 16.38 -0.37 -6.31
N ASP A 36 16.98 -1.40 -5.70
CA ASP A 36 16.59 -1.88 -4.37
C ASP A 36 16.83 -0.82 -3.28
N LEU A 37 17.94 -0.06 -3.38
CA LEU A 37 18.24 1.04 -2.46
C LEU A 37 17.16 2.14 -2.54
N ILE A 38 16.81 2.55 -3.76
CA ILE A 38 15.77 3.57 -4.01
C ILE A 38 14.41 3.07 -3.54
N ALA A 39 14.03 1.83 -3.87
CA ALA A 39 12.78 1.21 -3.43
C ALA A 39 12.66 1.20 -1.89
N ARG A 40 13.74 0.82 -1.18
CA ARG A 40 13.77 0.85 0.30
C ARG A 40 13.68 2.26 0.87
N TYR A 41 14.15 3.27 0.17
CA TYR A 41 14.01 4.67 0.58
C TYR A 41 12.54 5.12 0.47
N ILE A 42 11.91 4.85 -0.67
CA ILE A 42 10.52 5.23 -0.95
C ILE A 42 9.55 4.55 0.04
N ILE A 43 9.72 3.25 0.30
CA ILE A 43 8.84 2.51 1.23
C ILE A 43 8.95 3.01 2.67
N ARG A 44 10.09 3.58 3.07
CA ARG A 44 10.29 4.13 4.43
C ARG A 44 9.48 5.41 4.66
N GLN A 45 9.06 6.09 3.60
CA GLN A 45 8.21 7.26 3.73
C GLN A 45 6.81 6.85 4.20
N LYS A 46 6.35 7.45 5.30
CA LYS A 46 5.07 7.11 5.93
C LYS A 46 3.91 7.74 5.14
N GLY A 47 3.29 6.96 4.26
CA GLY A 47 1.99 7.26 3.70
C GLY A 47 0.85 6.75 4.60
N LYS A 48 -0.34 7.35 4.49
CA LYS A 48 -1.56 6.84 5.15
C LYS A 48 -2.08 5.53 4.54
N LYS A 49 -1.52 5.10 3.39
CA LYS A 49 -1.86 3.86 2.67
C LYS A 49 -3.38 3.68 2.49
N ILE A 50 -4.07 4.77 2.16
CA ILE A 50 -5.54 4.79 2.04
C ILE A 50 -6.02 3.87 0.92
N ARG A 51 -5.29 3.80 -0.20
CA ARG A 51 -5.68 3.01 -1.37
C ARG A 51 -5.77 1.50 -1.08
N PRO A 52 -4.74 0.83 -0.54
CA PRO A 52 -4.83 -0.59 -0.19
C PRO A 52 -5.84 -0.84 0.94
N LEU A 53 -6.00 0.10 1.88
CA LEU A 53 -7.01 0.04 2.94
C LEU A 53 -8.43 -0.04 2.35
N LEU A 54 -8.73 0.78 1.33
CA LEU A 54 -10.02 0.73 0.61
C LEU A 54 -10.24 -0.60 -0.12
N VAL A 55 -9.20 -1.16 -0.76
CA VAL A 55 -9.30 -2.46 -1.44
C VAL A 55 -9.65 -3.58 -0.45
N LEU A 56 -8.95 -3.63 0.69
CA LEU A 56 -9.17 -4.64 1.71
C LEU A 56 -10.54 -4.52 2.38
N LEU A 57 -11.00 -3.29 2.68
CA LEU A 57 -12.34 -3.06 3.21
C LEU A 57 -13.43 -3.44 2.20
N ALA A 58 -13.26 -3.08 0.93
CA ALA A 58 -14.23 -3.43 -0.11
C ALA A 58 -14.36 -4.95 -0.27
N ALA A 59 -13.25 -5.69 -0.19
CA ALA A 59 -13.27 -7.14 -0.19
C ALA A 59 -13.97 -7.72 1.04
N LYS A 60 -13.71 -7.19 2.25
CA LYS A 60 -14.42 -7.62 3.47
C LYS A 60 -15.93 -7.40 3.42
N VAL A 61 -16.39 -6.32 2.79
CA VAL A 61 -17.83 -6.05 2.61
C VAL A 61 -18.44 -6.95 1.54
N SER A 62 -17.66 -7.30 0.51
CA SER A 62 -18.13 -8.11 -0.63
C SER A 62 -17.94 -9.63 -0.42
N GLY A 63 -17.28 -10.04 0.66
CA GLY A 63 -16.91 -11.42 0.92
C GLY A 63 -15.64 -11.54 1.77
N ASN A 64 -14.74 -12.44 1.38
CA ASN A 64 -13.50 -12.68 2.09
C ASN A 64 -12.31 -12.00 1.41
N VAL A 65 -11.31 -11.63 2.21
CA VAL A 65 -9.99 -11.24 1.69
C VAL A 65 -9.25 -12.50 1.28
N ASP A 66 -8.76 -12.51 0.04
CA ASP A 66 -8.06 -13.64 -0.57
C ASP A 66 -6.78 -13.18 -1.31
N GLU A 67 -6.11 -14.13 -1.96
CA GLU A 67 -4.92 -13.86 -2.77
C GLU A 67 -5.14 -12.85 -3.91
N ARG A 68 -6.35 -12.76 -4.46
CA ARG A 68 -6.68 -11.79 -5.51
C ARG A 68 -6.77 -10.39 -4.91
N THR A 69 -7.40 -10.29 -3.74
CA THR A 69 -7.51 -9.06 -2.97
C THR A 69 -6.13 -8.50 -2.61
N TYR A 70 -5.24 -9.34 -2.08
CA TYR A 70 -3.88 -8.92 -1.74
C TYR A 70 -3.08 -8.47 -2.97
N ARG A 71 -3.17 -9.21 -4.08
CA ARG A 71 -2.53 -8.81 -5.34
C ARG A 71 -3.07 -7.46 -5.85
N GLY A 72 -4.38 -7.25 -5.77
CA GLY A 72 -5.02 -5.98 -6.12
C GLY A 72 -4.55 -4.83 -5.25
N ALA A 73 -4.53 -5.01 -3.92
CA ALA A 73 -4.06 -4.00 -2.98
C ALA A 73 -2.59 -3.62 -3.22
N VAL A 74 -1.73 -4.63 -3.44
CA VAL A 74 -0.31 -4.43 -3.80
C VAL A 74 -0.19 -3.66 -5.12
N LEU A 75 -0.89 -4.09 -6.18
CA LEU A 75 -0.84 -3.43 -7.48
C LEU A 75 -1.25 -1.96 -7.40
N VAL A 76 -2.35 -1.66 -6.71
CA VAL A 76 -2.85 -0.28 -6.58
C VAL A 76 -1.85 0.60 -5.84
N GLU A 77 -1.26 0.13 -4.74
CA GLU A 77 -0.25 0.90 -4.01
C GLU A 77 1.06 1.01 -4.81
N PHE A 78 1.42 -0.01 -5.59
CA PHE A 78 2.60 0.00 -6.45
C PHE A 78 2.46 1.05 -7.56
N LEU A 79 1.30 1.11 -8.22
CA LEU A 79 1.01 2.14 -9.23
C LEU A 79 1.01 3.54 -8.62
N HIS A 80 0.40 3.72 -7.45
CA HIS A 80 0.46 5.00 -6.74
C HIS A 80 1.89 5.42 -6.39
N THR A 81 2.71 4.47 -5.95
CA THR A 81 4.11 4.73 -5.63
C THR A 81 4.89 5.10 -6.89
N ALA A 82 4.62 4.44 -8.02
CA ALA A 82 5.23 4.77 -9.30
C ALA A 82 4.90 6.21 -9.74
N THR A 83 3.63 6.62 -9.64
CA THR A 83 3.26 8.00 -10.01
C THR A 83 3.97 9.03 -9.14
N LEU A 84 4.05 8.81 -7.81
CA LEU A 84 4.76 9.72 -6.91
C LEU A 84 6.23 9.90 -7.31
N ILE A 85 6.94 8.80 -7.62
CA ILE A 85 8.34 8.87 -8.05
C ILE A 85 8.48 9.69 -9.34
N HIS A 86 7.57 9.46 -10.30
CA HIS A 86 7.58 10.20 -11.56
C HIS A 86 7.26 11.68 -11.35
N ASP A 87 6.29 12.00 -10.50
CA ASP A 87 5.89 13.36 -10.16
C ASP A 87 7.06 14.10 -9.47
N ASP A 88 7.73 13.49 -8.49
CA ASP A 88 8.88 14.07 -7.79
C ASP A 88 10.02 14.44 -8.76
N VAL A 89 10.26 13.62 -9.80
CA VAL A 89 11.27 13.89 -10.83
C VAL A 89 10.83 15.01 -11.78
N VAL A 90 9.54 15.07 -12.16
CA VAL A 90 9.00 16.13 -13.03
C VAL A 90 9.00 17.48 -12.31
N ASP A 91 8.64 17.49 -11.02
CA ASP A 91 8.41 18.70 -10.25
C ASP A 91 9.70 19.31 -9.64
N ASN A 92 10.86 18.66 -9.80
CA ASN A 92 12.14 19.04 -9.19
C ASN A 92 12.02 19.28 -7.66
N ALA A 93 11.24 18.44 -6.98
CA ALA A 93 10.95 18.54 -5.56
C ALA A 93 12.05 17.95 -4.66
#